data_AF-A0A967Z5W7-F1
#
_entry.id   AF-A0A967Z5W7-F1
#
_cell.length_a   1.000
_cell.length_b   1.000
_cell.length_c   1.000
_cell.angle_alpha   90.00
_cell.angle_beta   90.00
_cell.angle_gamma   90.00
#
_symmetry.space_group_name_H-M   'P 1'
#
loop_
_entity.id
_entity.type
_entity.pdbx_description
1 polymer ?
#
loop_
_entity_poly.entity_id
_entity_poly.type
_entity_poly.pdbx_seq_one_letter_code
_entity_poly.pdbx_strand_id
1 'polypeptide(L)'
;MKSQLLFAAFVLGLFSAGCVKRIPAYDEARKPISEREISHHKSNKNLLFYTLGGGSLSFGTGFFIGTLVDRGLDDDRNDAALWGTAAAGAVIGSVIFARQGSIKDRNQAIETIKEIRKEKAAKRLTEIKSRRKKMEKERKSLEEIRKQQEAERERLKEKIEKKKKDPPIR
;
A
#
# COMPACT_ATOMS: atom_id res chain seq x y z
N MET A 1 51.45 4.42 -5.34
CA MET A 1 50.08 4.52 -5.93
C MET A 1 49.26 3.22 -5.89
N LYS A 2 49.58 2.19 -5.08
CA LYS A 2 48.78 0.95 -4.97
C LYS A 2 47.75 0.95 -3.81
N SER A 3 47.87 1.88 -2.86
CA SER A 3 47.02 1.93 -1.64
C SER A 3 45.62 2.54 -1.89
N GLN A 4 45.47 3.47 -2.84
CA GLN A 4 44.18 4.12 -3.10
C GLN A 4 43.16 3.22 -3.82
N LEU A 5 43.63 2.22 -4.58
CA LEU A 5 42.75 1.26 -5.27
C LEU A 5 42.09 0.25 -4.31
N LEU A 6 42.73 -0.06 -3.18
CA LEU A 6 42.18 -0.98 -2.18
C LEU A 6 41.06 -0.35 -1.35
N PHE A 7 41.13 0.96 -1.08
CA PHE A 7 40.07 1.69 -0.37
C PHE A 7 38.79 1.82 -1.20
N ALA A 8 38.92 2.08 -2.51
CA ALA A 8 37.76 2.15 -3.40
C ALA A 8 37.05 0.79 -3.54
N ALA A 9 37.80 -0.32 -3.56
CA ALA A 9 37.24 -1.66 -3.62
C ALA A 9 36.48 -2.05 -2.33
N PHE A 10 36.92 -1.56 -1.17
CA PHE A 10 36.26 -1.86 0.12
C PHE A 10 34.94 -1.09 0.30
N VAL A 11 34.86 0.15 -0.19
CA VAL A 11 33.61 0.96 -0.13
C VAL A 11 32.57 0.46 -1.13
N LEU A 12 32.98 -0.08 -2.29
CA LEU A 12 32.07 -0.71 -3.25
C LEU A 12 31.66 -2.15 -2.86
N GLY A 13 32.49 -2.86 -2.08
CA GLY A 13 32.20 -4.23 -1.63
C GLY A 13 31.07 -4.35 -0.62
N LEU A 14 30.76 -3.29 0.13
CA LEU A 14 29.67 -3.29 1.12
C LEU A 14 28.27 -3.10 0.53
N PHE A 15 28.16 -2.83 -0.78
CA PHE A 15 26.87 -2.66 -1.45
C PHE A 15 26.27 -3.95 -2.02
N SER A 16 27.00 -5.08 -2.07
CA SER A 16 26.48 -6.31 -2.69
C SER A 16 25.95 -7.37 -1.70
N ALA A 17 26.18 -7.21 -0.40
CA ALA A 17 25.73 -8.19 0.60
C ALA A 17 24.37 -7.79 1.18
N GLY A 18 23.27 -8.26 0.57
CA GLY A 18 21.96 -7.91 1.09
C GLY A 18 20.73 -8.54 0.47
N CYS A 19 20.78 -9.79 0.01
CA CYS A 19 19.58 -10.64 -0.07
C CYS A 19 19.07 -10.96 1.34
N VAL A 20 18.74 -9.94 2.14
CA VAL A 20 18.01 -10.10 3.39
C VAL A 20 16.63 -10.60 2.98
N LYS A 21 16.34 -11.87 3.27
CA LYS A 21 15.02 -12.47 3.11
C LYS A 21 14.05 -11.67 3.99
N ARG A 22 13.37 -10.69 3.40
CA ARG A 22 12.54 -9.74 4.14
C ARG A 22 11.30 -10.46 4.65
N ILE A 23 10.91 -10.16 5.89
CA ILE A 23 9.73 -10.75 6.53
C ILE A 23 8.50 -10.47 5.64
N PRO A 24 7.69 -11.49 5.32
CA PRO A 24 6.47 -11.30 4.55
C PRO A 24 5.50 -10.43 5.34
N ALA A 25 5.00 -9.37 4.71
CA ALA A 25 3.97 -8.55 5.32
C ALA A 25 2.61 -9.24 5.18
N TYR A 26 1.83 -9.25 6.26
CA TYR A 26 0.48 -9.81 6.27
C TYR A 26 -0.57 -8.70 6.30
N ASP A 27 -1.66 -8.96 5.59
CA ASP A 27 -2.88 -8.17 5.65
C ASP A 27 -3.74 -8.57 6.86
N GLU A 28 -4.76 -7.77 7.21
CA GLU A 28 -5.69 -8.06 8.32
C GLU A 28 -6.45 -9.37 8.13
N ALA A 29 -6.66 -9.78 6.87
CA ALA A 29 -7.21 -11.08 6.50
C ALA A 29 -6.18 -12.24 6.54
N ARG A 30 -5.00 -12.03 7.15
CA ARG A 30 -3.83 -12.94 7.18
C ARG A 30 -3.34 -13.40 5.80
N LYS A 31 -3.72 -12.71 4.73
CA LYS A 31 -3.21 -13.00 3.39
C LYS A 31 -1.80 -12.43 3.24
N PRO A 32 -0.82 -13.23 2.76
CA PRO A 32 0.51 -12.72 2.50
C PRO A 32 0.46 -11.66 1.41
N ILE A 33 1.21 -10.58 1.59
CA ILE A 33 1.46 -9.57 0.57
C ILE A 33 2.77 -9.96 -0.11
N SER A 34 2.70 -10.22 -1.41
CA SER A 34 3.88 -10.65 -2.18
C SER A 34 4.83 -9.47 -2.45
N GLU A 35 6.12 -9.75 -2.57
CA GLU A 35 7.12 -8.71 -2.93
C GLU A 35 6.83 -8.07 -4.29
N ARG A 36 6.18 -8.82 -5.21
CA ARG A 36 5.76 -8.27 -6.51
C ARG A 36 4.69 -7.18 -6.33
N GLU A 37 3.71 -7.41 -5.47
CA GLU A 37 2.68 -6.41 -5.15
C GLU A 37 3.29 -5.17 -4.50
N ILE A 38 4.23 -5.37 -3.56
CA ILE A 38 4.95 -4.27 -2.90
C ILE A 38 5.72 -3.46 -3.94
N SER A 39 6.46 -4.11 -4.85
CA SER A 39 7.24 -3.41 -5.89
C SER A 39 6.38 -2.57 -6.84
N HIS A 40 5.16 -3.01 -7.13
CA HIS A 40 4.25 -2.30 -8.02
C HIS A 40 3.71 -1.00 -7.38
N HIS A 41 3.53 -1.00 -6.06
CA HIS A 41 3.03 0.16 -5.32
C HIS A 41 4.13 0.99 -4.63
N LYS A 42 5.39 0.56 -4.75
CA LYS A 42 6.52 1.24 -4.13
C LYS A 42 6.83 2.55 -4.87
N SER A 43 6.74 3.64 -4.13
CA SER A 43 7.25 4.96 -4.56
C SER A 43 8.75 5.08 -4.25
N ASN A 44 9.47 5.92 -5.00
CA ASN A 44 10.86 6.29 -4.71
C ASN A 44 10.97 7.70 -4.09
N LYS A 45 9.83 8.33 -3.77
CA LYS A 45 9.81 9.71 -3.29
C LYS A 45 10.52 9.83 -1.93
N ASN A 46 10.21 8.95 -0.96
CA ASN A 46 10.86 9.08 0.35
C ASN A 46 12.33 8.68 0.28
N LEU A 47 12.72 7.70 -0.53
CA LEU A 47 14.11 7.42 -0.84
C LEU A 47 14.85 8.69 -1.27
N LEU A 48 14.33 9.41 -2.27
CA LEU A 48 14.94 10.62 -2.78
C LEU A 48 14.98 11.74 -1.74
N PHE A 49 13.88 11.98 -1.02
CA PHE A 49 13.83 13.00 0.03
C PHE A 49 14.81 12.73 1.17
N TYR A 50 14.90 11.48 1.64
CA TYR A 50 15.83 11.10 2.69
C TYR A 50 17.28 11.11 2.19
N THR A 51 17.54 10.72 0.94
CA THR A 51 18.89 10.79 0.37
C THR A 51 19.35 12.23 0.24
N LEU A 52 18.52 13.10 -0.33
CA LEU A 52 18.83 14.53 -0.50
C LEU A 52 18.92 15.25 0.84
N GLY A 53 17.96 15.02 1.75
CA GLY A 53 17.96 15.62 3.08
C GLY A 53 19.06 15.09 3.99
N GLY A 54 19.37 13.78 3.91
CA GLY A 54 20.45 13.16 4.66
C GLY A 54 21.83 13.56 4.15
N GLY A 55 21.97 13.66 2.82
CA GLY A 55 23.19 14.13 2.18
C GLY A 55 23.48 15.60 2.49
N SER A 56 22.47 16.48 2.40
CA SER A 56 22.65 17.90 2.71
C SER A 56 22.93 18.15 4.20
N LEU A 57 22.21 17.46 5.10
CA LEU A 57 22.44 17.57 6.54
C LEU A 57 23.85 17.09 6.91
N SER A 58 24.25 15.93 6.39
CA SER A 58 25.56 15.34 6.72
C SER A 58 26.72 16.07 6.04
N PHE A 59 26.49 16.70 4.89
CA PHE A 59 27.42 17.66 4.29
C PHE A 59 27.65 18.85 5.22
N GLY A 60 26.57 19.45 5.75
CA GLY A 60 26.68 20.56 6.71
C GLY A 60 27.42 20.17 7.99
N THR A 61 27.13 19.00 8.56
CA THR A 61 27.84 18.48 9.74
C THR A 61 29.32 18.17 9.44
N GLY A 62 29.61 17.55 8.30
CA GLY A 62 30.98 17.22 7.87
C GLY A 62 31.82 18.46 7.55
N PHE A 63 31.18 19.50 7.01
CA PHE A 63 31.79 20.82 6.82
C PHE A 63 32.07 21.48 8.17
N PHE A 64 31.12 21.47 9.11
CA PHE A 64 31.32 22.03 10.45
C PHE A 64 32.48 21.36 11.21
N ILE A 65 32.53 20.03 11.22
CA ILE A 65 33.64 19.28 11.81
C ILE A 65 34.95 19.61 11.08
N GLY A 66 34.93 19.67 9.74
CA GLY A 66 36.09 20.07 8.95
C GLY A 66 36.61 21.46 9.33
N THR A 67 35.73 22.45 9.52
CA THR A 67 36.13 23.81 9.94
C THR A 67 36.71 23.88 11.36
N LEU A 68 36.30 22.97 12.25
CA LEU A 68 36.88 22.89 13.59
C LEU A 68 38.28 22.27 13.56
N VAL A 69 38.48 21.26 12.70
CA VAL A 69 39.77 20.59 12.50
C VAL A 69 40.76 21.52 11.79
N ASP A 70 40.28 22.25 10.78
CA ASP A 70 41.03 23.25 10.02
C ASP A 70 41.58 24.37 10.92
N ARG A 71 40.76 24.89 11.84
CA ARG A 71 41.22 25.88 12.85
C ARG A 71 42.22 25.34 13.87
N GLY A 72 42.34 24.02 14.01
CA GLY A 72 43.22 23.39 14.99
C GLY A 72 44.59 22.99 14.44
N LEU A 73 44.80 23.07 13.12
CA LEU A 73 46.02 22.60 12.44
C LEU A 73 46.57 23.74 11.56
N ASP A 74 47.66 24.38 12.00
CA ASP A 74 48.39 25.45 11.29
C ASP A 74 49.14 24.91 10.04
N ASP A 75 48.45 24.36 9.05
CA ASP A 75 49.09 23.88 7.82
C ASP A 75 48.33 24.36 6.57
N ASP A 76 49.04 24.98 5.63
CA ASP A 76 48.53 25.69 4.44
C ASP A 76 47.83 24.78 3.38
N ARG A 77 47.52 23.53 3.72
CA ARG A 77 46.88 22.53 2.84
C ARG A 77 45.49 22.06 3.31
N ASN A 78 44.86 22.81 4.21
CA ASN A 78 43.64 22.38 4.89
C ASN A 78 42.35 22.35 4.05
N ASP A 79 42.28 23.08 2.93
CA ASP A 79 41.09 23.06 2.07
C ASP A 79 40.74 21.63 1.61
N ALA A 80 41.75 20.81 1.32
CA ALA A 80 41.54 19.42 0.91
C ALA A 80 40.96 18.56 2.05
N ALA A 81 41.33 18.84 3.30
CA ALA A 81 40.81 18.14 4.47
C ALA A 81 39.35 18.54 4.74
N LEU A 82 39.02 19.84 4.63
CA LEU A 82 37.67 20.37 4.77
C LEU A 82 36.70 19.78 3.75
N TRP A 83 37.04 19.84 2.45
CA TRP A 83 36.23 19.25 1.40
C TRP A 83 36.17 17.73 1.49
N GLY A 84 37.26 17.09 1.95
CA GLY A 84 37.32 15.66 2.19
C GLY A 84 36.34 15.18 3.27
N THR A 85 36.30 15.84 4.43
CA THR A 85 35.37 15.49 5.51
C THR A 85 33.93 15.80 5.16
N ALA A 86 33.67 16.91 4.46
CA ALA A 86 32.34 17.26 4.00
C ALA A 86 31.80 16.26 2.96
N ALA A 87 32.62 15.87 1.98
CA ALA A 87 32.26 14.87 0.98
C ALA A 87 32.05 13.47 1.59
N ALA A 88 32.94 13.04 2.49
CA ALA A 88 32.79 11.77 3.19
C ALA A 88 31.53 11.74 4.06
N GLY A 89 31.26 12.83 4.80
CA GLY A 89 30.05 12.99 5.60
C GLY A 89 28.78 12.94 4.75
N ALA A 90 28.77 13.64 3.61
CA ALA A 90 27.63 13.63 2.69
C ALA A 90 27.34 12.24 2.11
N VAL A 91 28.38 11.49 1.72
CA VAL A 91 28.21 10.13 1.18
C VAL A 91 27.67 9.19 2.26
N ILE A 92 28.29 9.15 3.44
CA ILE A 92 27.86 8.27 4.54
C ILE A 92 26.43 8.61 4.97
N GLY A 93 26.13 9.90 5.12
CA GLY A 93 24.80 10.40 5.42
C GLY A 93 23.77 9.95 4.39
N SER A 94 24.04 10.21 3.11
CA SER A 94 23.16 9.83 2.01
C SER A 94 22.83 8.33 2.03
N VAL A 95 23.82 7.47 2.29
CA VAL A 95 23.61 6.01 2.33
C VAL A 95 22.74 5.58 3.51
N ILE A 96 23.01 6.10 4.71
CA ILE A 96 22.24 5.76 5.93
C ILE A 96 20.78 6.21 5.77
N PHE A 97 20.57 7.43 5.31
CA PHE A 97 19.24 7.98 5.14
C PHE A 97 18.51 7.35 3.93
N ALA A 98 19.20 7.02 2.83
CA ALA A 98 18.62 6.27 1.73
C ALA A 98 18.07 4.91 2.20
N ARG A 99 18.80 4.21 3.07
CA ARG A 99 18.33 2.94 3.65
C ARG A 99 17.04 3.14 4.44
N GLN A 100 16.96 4.17 5.28
CA GLN A 100 15.72 4.50 6.01
C GLN A 100 14.57 4.89 5.08
N GLY A 101 14.83 5.72 4.06
CA GLY A 101 13.83 6.11 3.05
C GLY A 101 13.25 4.89 2.34
N SER A 102 14.10 3.92 1.97
CA SER A 102 13.68 2.68 1.31
C SER A 102 12.78 1.79 2.17
N ILE A 103 12.97 1.83 3.50
CA ILE A 103 12.13 1.09 4.47
C ILE A 103 10.78 1.80 4.59
N LYS A 104 10.78 3.13 4.68
CA LYS A 104 9.56 3.94 4.77
C LYS A 104 8.70 3.80 3.51
N ASP A 105 9.30 3.85 2.32
CA ASP A 105 8.61 3.59 1.04
C ASP A 105 7.96 2.20 0.99
N ARG A 106 8.64 1.18 1.54
CA ARG A 106 8.08 -0.19 1.62
C ARG A 106 6.89 -0.25 2.58
N ASN A 107 6.99 0.36 3.75
CA ASN A 107 5.92 0.37 4.73
C ASN A 107 4.68 1.09 4.19
N GLN A 108 4.88 2.23 3.51
CA GLN A 108 3.80 2.95 2.86
C GLN A 108 3.14 2.13 1.76
N ALA A 109 3.91 1.43 0.93
CA ALA A 109 3.35 0.53 -0.09
C ALA A 109 2.51 -0.60 0.53
N ILE A 110 2.96 -1.19 1.64
CA ILE A 110 2.21 -2.21 2.38
C ILE A 110 0.88 -1.64 2.89
N GLU A 111 0.90 -0.43 3.45
CA GLU A 111 -0.29 0.25 3.96
C GLU A 111 -1.29 0.55 2.85
N THR A 112 -0.84 1.09 1.72
CA THR A 112 -1.68 1.31 0.54
C THR A 112 -2.32 0.02 0.02
N ILE A 113 -1.59 -1.10 0.00
CA ILE A 113 -2.15 -2.40 -0.40
C ILE A 113 -3.25 -2.84 0.56
N LYS A 114 -3.06 -2.66 1.87
CA LYS A 114 -4.09 -2.96 2.89
C LYS A 114 -5.34 -2.10 2.68
N GLU A 115 -5.16 -0.80 2.44
CA GLU A 115 -6.28 0.12 2.18
C GLU A 115 -7.08 -0.27 0.94
N ILE A 116 -6.40 -0.54 -0.18
CA ILE A 116 -7.05 -0.98 -1.44
C ILE A 116 -7.87 -2.25 -1.21
N ARG A 117 -7.33 -3.22 -0.46
CA ARG A 117 -8.03 -4.47 -0.17
C ARG A 117 -9.24 -4.25 0.75
N LYS A 118 -9.13 -3.40 1.76
CA LYS A 118 -10.25 -3.00 2.62
C LYS A 118 -11.35 -2.31 1.82
N GLU A 119 -11.00 -1.35 0.98
CA GLU A 119 -11.96 -0.63 0.15
C GLU A 119 -12.68 -1.56 -0.82
N LYS A 120 -11.94 -2.49 -1.46
CA LYS A 120 -12.52 -3.51 -2.33
C LYS A 120 -13.45 -4.46 -1.59
N ALA A 121 -13.12 -4.83 -0.35
CA ALA A 121 -14.00 -5.63 0.50
C ALA A 121 -15.28 -4.85 0.89
N ALA A 122 -15.14 -3.58 1.26
CA ALA A 122 -16.28 -2.71 1.57
C ALA A 122 -17.22 -2.54 0.38
N LYS A 123 -16.68 -2.28 -0.82
CA LYS A 123 -17.43 -2.19 -2.08
C LYS A 123 -18.19 -3.49 -2.41
N ARG A 124 -17.56 -4.65 -2.20
CA ARG A 124 -18.24 -5.95 -2.38
C ARG A 124 -19.38 -6.15 -1.40
N LEU A 125 -19.20 -5.75 -0.14
CA LEU A 125 -20.24 -5.87 0.88
C LEU A 125 -21.44 -4.96 0.58
N THR A 126 -21.21 -3.74 0.10
CA THR A 126 -22.30 -2.83 -0.28
C THR A 126 -23.07 -3.35 -1.49
N GLU A 127 -22.38 -3.92 -2.48
CA GLU A 127 -22.99 -4.54 -3.64
C GLU A 127 -23.83 -5.78 -3.28
N ILE A 128 -23.32 -6.65 -2.39
CA ILE A 128 -24.07 -7.81 -1.92
C ILE A 128 -25.33 -7.37 -1.15
N LYS A 129 -25.21 -6.35 -0.29
CA LYS A 129 -26.36 -5.79 0.44
C LYS A 129 -27.40 -5.20 -0.51
N SER A 130 -26.99 -4.47 -1.54
CA SER A 130 -27.91 -3.88 -2.52
C SER A 130 -28.62 -4.97 -3.34
N ARG A 131 -27.89 -6.02 -3.75
CA ARG A 131 -28.46 -7.18 -4.45
C ARG A 131 -29.45 -7.95 -3.58
N ARG A 132 -29.13 -8.19 -2.31
CA ARG A 132 -30.06 -8.83 -1.36
C ARG A 132 -31.35 -8.02 -1.20
N LYS A 133 -31.26 -6.70 -1.05
CA LYS A 133 -32.43 -5.82 -0.98
C LYS A 133 -33.30 -5.88 -2.24
N LYS A 134 -32.70 -5.98 -3.44
CA LYS A 134 -33.45 -6.16 -4.69
C LYS A 134 -34.19 -7.50 -4.72
N MET A 135 -33.51 -8.59 -4.38
CA MET A 135 -34.12 -9.93 -4.32
C MET A 135 -35.23 -10.02 -3.27
N GLU A 136 -35.09 -9.36 -2.12
CA GLU A 136 -36.16 -9.30 -1.11
C GLU A 136 -37.38 -8.53 -1.61
N LYS A 137 -37.19 -7.44 -2.36
CA LYS A 137 -38.31 -6.71 -2.99
C LYS A 137 -39.01 -7.57 -4.03
N GLU A 138 -38.27 -8.24 -4.90
CA GLU A 138 -38.82 -9.14 -5.92
C GLU A 138 -39.61 -10.29 -5.29
N ARG A 139 -39.11 -10.89 -4.20
CA ARG A 139 -39.83 -11.91 -3.44
C ARG A 139 -41.17 -11.40 -2.91
N LYS A 140 -41.18 -10.21 -2.29
CA LYS A 140 -42.43 -9.62 -1.77
C LYS A 140 -43.45 -9.36 -2.88
N SER A 141 -43.01 -8.81 -4.02
CA SER A 141 -43.91 -8.60 -5.16
C SER A 141 -44.48 -9.90 -5.72
N LEU A 142 -43.67 -10.97 -5.77
CA LEU A 142 -44.15 -12.29 -6.22
C LEU A 142 -45.14 -12.91 -5.24
N GLU A 143 -44.93 -12.74 -3.93
CA GLU A 143 -45.89 -13.18 -2.92
C GLU A 143 -47.22 -12.43 -3.00
N GLU A 144 -47.20 -11.11 -3.25
CA GLU A 144 -48.41 -10.31 -3.47
C GLU A 144 -49.17 -10.77 -4.72
N ILE A 145 -48.48 -11.02 -5.83
CA ILE A 145 -49.08 -11.55 -7.05
C ILE A 145 -49.70 -12.92 -6.80
N ARG A 146 -49.01 -13.82 -6.08
CA ARG A 146 -49.56 -15.14 -5.72
C ARG A 146 -50.84 -15.02 -4.91
N LYS A 147 -50.88 -14.14 -3.90
CA LYS A 147 -52.09 -13.90 -3.10
C LYS A 147 -53.25 -13.39 -3.95
N GLN A 148 -52.99 -12.49 -4.90
CA GLN A 148 -54.02 -12.01 -5.83
C GLN A 148 -54.55 -13.14 -6.72
N GLN A 149 -53.67 -13.98 -7.27
CA GLN A 149 -54.06 -15.13 -8.09
C GLN A 149 -54.85 -16.18 -7.30
N GLU A 150 -54.49 -16.44 -6.04
CA GLU A 150 -55.23 -17.34 -5.15
C GLU A 150 -56.64 -16.82 -4.86
N ALA A 151 -56.76 -15.52 -4.54
CA ALA A 151 -58.06 -14.88 -4.33
C ALA A 151 -58.95 -14.89 -5.60
N GLU A 152 -58.37 -14.68 -6.78
CA GLU A 152 -59.09 -14.79 -8.05
C GLU A 152 -59.53 -16.23 -8.34
N ARG A 153 -58.66 -17.22 -8.10
CA ARG A 153 -59.00 -18.64 -8.25
C ARG A 153 -60.14 -19.04 -7.33
N GLU A 154 -60.14 -18.56 -6.09
CA GLU A 154 -61.20 -18.84 -5.12
C GLU A 154 -62.54 -18.23 -5.57
N ARG A 155 -62.54 -16.96 -5.99
CA ARG A 155 -63.73 -16.31 -6.58
C ARG A 155 -64.26 -17.04 -7.81
N LEU A 156 -63.39 -17.55 -8.67
CA LEU A 156 -63.80 -18.32 -9.85
C LEU A 156 -64.38 -19.68 -9.47
N LYS A 157 -63.81 -20.37 -8.48
CA LYS A 157 -64.37 -21.62 -7.94
C LYS A 157 -65.78 -21.42 -7.38
N GLU A 158 -65.98 -20.38 -6.57
CA GLU A 158 -67.31 -20.05 -6.03
C GLU A 158 -68.34 -19.78 -7.14
N LYS A 159 -67.95 -19.06 -8.20
CA LYS A 159 -68.83 -18.81 -9.35
C LYS A 159 -69.20 -20.10 -10.09
N ILE A 160 -68.25 -21.04 -10.22
CA ILE A 160 -68.50 -22.35 -10.85
C ILE A 160 -69.43 -23.19 -9.98
N GLU A 161 -69.21 -23.23 -8.67
CA GLU A 161 -70.10 -23.95 -7.74
C GLU A 161 -71.53 -23.39 -7.75
N LYS A 162 -71.69 -22.06 -7.73
CA LYS A 162 -73.00 -21.42 -7.85
C LYS A 162 -73.70 -21.77 -9.17
N LYS A 163 -72.98 -21.71 -10.30
CA LYS A 163 -73.52 -22.12 -11.62
C LYS A 163 -73.85 -23.63 -11.71
N LYS A 164 -73.22 -24.49 -10.91
CA LYS A 164 -73.56 -25.91 -10.83
C LYS A 164 -74.80 -26.17 -9.98
N LYS A 165 -75.03 -25.37 -8.93
CA LYS A 165 -76.23 -25.48 -8.07
C LYS A 165 -77.49 -24.95 -8.74
N ASP A 166 -77.39 -23.89 -9.53
CA ASP A 166 -78.47 -23.37 -10.38
C ASP A 166 -78.12 -23.57 -11.87
N PRO A 167 -78.30 -24.78 -12.42
CA PRO A 167 -78.13 -24.99 -13.85
C PRO A 167 -79.16 -24.13 -14.59
N PRO A 168 -78.76 -23.39 -15.65
CA PRO A 168 -79.70 -22.62 -16.43
C PRO A 168 -80.76 -23.56 -17.00
N ILE A 169 -82.01 -23.34 -16.60
CA ILE A 169 -83.18 -24.03 -17.14
C ILE A 169 -83.17 -23.77 -18.65
N ARG A 170 -82.92 -24.84 -19.42
CA ARG A 170 -83.06 -24.82 -20.89
C ARG A 170 -84.51 -24.98 -21.26
#